data_AF-A0AAF0R8L5-F1
#
_entry.id   AF-A0AAF0R8L5-F1
#
_cell.length_a   1.000
_cell.length_b   1.000
_cell.length_c   1.000
_cell.angle_alpha   90.00
_cell.angle_beta   90.00
_cell.angle_gamma   90.00
#
_symmetry.space_group_name_H-M   'P 1'
#
loop_
_entity.id
_entity.type
_entity.pdbx_description
1 polymer ?
#
loop_
_entity_poly.entity_id
_entity_poly.type
_entity_poly.pdbx_seq_one_letter_code
_entity_poly.pdbx_strand_id
1 'polypeptide(L)'
;MEEAHHSYFSIHPSSTKMYHDIKEIYWWHGMKKDVAEFVAEYPNCQQVKVEHQKPAGLVQEIAIPLWKWETINLDFITELPRSHRKFDSI
;
A
#
# COMPACT_ATOMS: atom_id res chain seq x y z
N MET A 1 -22.37 11.41 -11.56
CA MET A 1 -21.08 10.96 -10.98
C MET A 1 -21.24 10.51 -9.53
N GLU A 2 -22.00 11.24 -8.71
CA GLU A 2 -22.22 10.95 -7.28
C GLU A 2 -22.83 9.56 -6.99
N GLU A 3 -23.72 9.07 -7.85
CA GLU A 3 -24.46 7.81 -7.66
C GLU A 3 -23.58 6.54 -7.67
N ALA A 4 -22.40 6.57 -8.32
CA ALA A 4 -21.49 5.42 -8.37
C ALA A 4 -20.57 5.30 -7.13
N HIS A 5 -20.53 6.35 -6.29
CA HIS A 5 -19.61 6.44 -5.15
C HIS A 5 -20.25 6.13 -3.79
N HIS A 6 -21.58 6.10 -3.71
CA HIS A 6 -22.31 5.84 -2.45
C HIS A 6 -22.82 4.41 -2.28
N SER A 7 -22.61 3.52 -3.25
CA SER A 7 -22.97 2.11 -3.07
C SER A 7 -21.96 1.43 -2.14
N TYR A 8 -22.47 0.71 -1.15
CA TYR A 8 -21.69 -0.09 -0.18
C TYR A 8 -20.79 -1.15 -0.87
N PHE A 9 -21.00 -1.37 -2.17
CA PHE A 9 -20.25 -2.30 -3.04
C PHE A 9 -19.16 -1.63 -3.88
N SER A 10 -18.96 -0.32 -3.76
CA SER A 10 -17.88 0.40 -4.44
C SER A 10 -16.56 0.13 -3.72
N ILE A 11 -16.08 -1.12 -3.84
CA ILE A 11 -14.70 -1.51 -3.50
C ILE A 11 -13.80 -0.67 -4.40
N HIS A 12 -13.30 0.44 -3.86
CA HIS A 12 -12.41 1.45 -4.47
C HIS A 12 -11.77 1.00 -5.79
N PRO A 13 -12.45 1.20 -6.93
CA PRO A 13 -11.91 0.78 -8.21
C PRO A 13 -10.75 1.70 -8.57
N SER A 14 -9.61 1.11 -8.95
CA SER A 14 -8.48 1.87 -9.54
C SER A 14 -8.98 2.70 -10.73
N SER A 15 -8.32 3.84 -11.01
CA SER A 15 -8.65 4.73 -12.15
C SER A 15 -8.84 3.95 -13.46
N THR A 16 -8.05 2.90 -13.68
CA THR A 16 -8.21 1.99 -14.83
C THR A 16 -9.57 1.31 -14.81
N LYS A 17 -9.98 0.70 -13.69
CA LYS A 17 -11.28 0.04 -13.57
C LYS A 17 -12.43 1.03 -13.76
N MET A 18 -12.38 2.20 -13.11
CA MET A 18 -13.40 3.24 -13.31
C MET A 18 -13.52 3.68 -14.76
N TYR A 19 -12.40 3.87 -15.45
CA TYR A 19 -12.41 4.20 -16.87
C TYR A 19 -13.05 3.08 -17.71
N HIS A 20 -12.74 1.82 -17.40
CA HIS A 20 -13.29 0.66 -18.09
C HIS A 20 -14.79 0.48 -17.86
N ASP A 21 -15.29 0.78 -16.66
CA ASP A 21 -16.72 0.67 -16.35
C ASP A 21 -17.52 1.82 -17.02
N ILE A 22 -16.99 3.05 -17.00
CA ILE A 22 -17.68 4.23 -17.56
C ILE A 22 -17.68 4.22 -19.09
N LYS A 23 -16.60 3.76 -19.73
CA LYS A 23 -16.50 3.73 -21.20
C LYS A 23 -17.50 2.77 -21.87
N GLU A 24 -18.10 1.85 -21.11
CA GLU A 24 -19.10 0.91 -21.65
C GLU A 24 -20.42 1.61 -21.97
N ILE A 25 -20.70 2.74 -21.33
CA ILE A 25 -21.99 3.42 -21.39
C ILE A 25 -21.84 4.86 -21.92
N TYR A 26 -20.69 5.48 -21.71
CA TYR A 26 -20.45 6.88 -22.05
C TYR A 26 -19.14 7.09 -22.82
N TRP A 27 -19.10 8.15 -23.64
CA TRP A 27 -17.89 8.57 -24.33
C TRP A 27 -17.83 10.10 -24.48
N TRP A 28 -16.67 10.68 -24.19
CA TRP A 28 -16.37 12.09 -24.47
C TRP A 28 -14.86 12.31 -24.65
N HIS A 29 -14.50 13.44 -25.29
CA HIS A 29 -13.10 13.83 -25.46
C HIS A 29 -12.47 14.15 -24.10
N GLY A 30 -11.33 13.52 -23.79
CA GLY A 30 -10.64 13.73 -22.51
C GLY A 30 -11.07 12.79 -21.37
N MET A 31 -12.03 11.89 -21.57
CA MET A 31 -12.57 11.00 -20.52
C MET A 31 -11.54 10.30 -19.63
N LYS A 32 -10.42 9.81 -20.19
CA LYS A 32 -9.35 9.20 -19.39
C LYS A 32 -8.73 10.17 -18.38
N LYS A 33 -8.54 11.42 -18.79
CA LYS A 33 -7.95 12.48 -17.98
C LYS A 33 -8.92 12.86 -16.85
N ASP A 34 -10.18 13.07 -17.18
CA ASP A 34 -11.20 13.44 -16.19
C ASP A 34 -11.40 12.33 -15.14
N VAL A 35 -11.39 11.06 -15.55
CA VAL A 35 -11.44 9.92 -14.61
C VAL A 35 -10.19 9.87 -13.73
N ALA A 36 -9.01 10.20 -14.27
CA ALA A 36 -7.78 10.23 -13.49
C ALA A 36 -7.77 11.38 -12.47
N GLU A 37 -8.21 12.58 -12.88
CA GLU A 37 -8.34 13.75 -12.01
C GLU A 37 -9.37 13.50 -10.91
N PHE A 38 -10.54 12.99 -11.26
CA PHE A 38 -11.59 12.63 -10.31
C PHE A 38 -11.10 11.62 -9.25
N VAL A 39 -10.39 10.56 -9.65
CA VAL A 39 -9.82 9.58 -8.71
C VAL A 39 -8.69 10.18 -7.87
N ALA A 40 -7.95 11.15 -8.40
CA ALA A 40 -6.90 11.84 -7.66
C ALA A 40 -7.46 12.80 -6.60
N GLU A 41 -8.62 13.43 -6.84
CA GLU A 41 -9.25 14.34 -5.88
C GLU A 41 -9.86 13.64 -4.67
N TYR A 42 -10.15 12.33 -4.74
CA TYR A 42 -10.73 11.58 -3.63
C TYR A 42 -9.65 11.06 -2.65
N PRO A 43 -9.57 11.59 -1.41
CA PRO A 43 -8.51 11.25 -0.45
C PRO A 43 -8.52 9.77 -0.05
N ASN A 44 -9.72 9.17 0.03
CA ASN A 44 -9.87 7.76 0.37
C ASN A 44 -9.18 6.87 -0.67
N CYS A 45 -9.32 7.16 -1.97
CA CYS A 45 -8.67 6.42 -3.05
C CYS A 45 -7.15 6.53 -3.00
N GLN A 46 -6.60 7.65 -2.52
CA GLN A 46 -5.16 7.84 -2.40
C GLN A 46 -4.57 7.07 -1.20
N GLN A 47 -5.27 7.05 -0.06
CA GLN A 47 -4.79 6.43 1.17
C GLN A 47 -4.71 4.90 1.11
N VAL A 48 -5.60 4.24 0.38
CA VAL A 48 -5.58 2.77 0.22
C VAL A 48 -4.73 2.31 -0.97
N LYS A 49 -4.24 3.23 -1.80
CA LYS A 49 -3.42 2.88 -2.96
C LYS A 49 -2.02 2.50 -2.48
N VAL A 50 -1.73 1.21 -2.50
CA VAL A 50 -0.38 0.71 -2.21
C VAL A 50 0.58 1.30 -3.25
N GLU A 51 1.64 1.95 -2.78
CA GLU A 51 2.76 2.34 -3.62
C GLU A 51 3.50 1.08 -4.07
N HIS A 52 3.37 0.73 -5.35
CA HIS A 52 4.07 -0.41 -5.94
C HIS A 52 5.48 -0.05 -6.46
N GLN A 53 5.91 1.20 -6.24
CA GLN A 53 7.26 1.62 -6.58
C GLN A 53 8.23 1.08 -5.54
N LYS A 54 9.45 0.76 -5.97
CA LYS A 54 10.52 0.47 -5.01
C LYS A 54 10.74 1.74 -4.17
N PRO A 55 10.96 1.62 -2.85
CA PRO A 55 11.32 2.77 -2.04
C PRO A 55 12.47 3.52 -2.70
N ALA A 56 12.25 4.79 -3.01
CA ALA A 56 13.29 5.64 -3.55
C ALA A 56 14.26 5.96 -2.40
N GLY A 57 15.36 5.21 -2.32
CA GLY A 57 16.38 5.40 -1.31
C GLY A 57 17.67 4.70 -1.71
N LEU A 58 18.80 5.36 -1.48
CA LEU A 58 20.09 4.69 -1.53
C LEU A 58 20.12 3.70 -0.36
N VAL A 59 20.42 2.43 -0.65
CA VAL A 59 20.71 1.45 0.41
C VAL A 59 21.88 2.02 1.22
N GLN A 60 21.63 2.39 2.47
CA GLN A 60 22.70 2.75 3.38
C GLN A 60 23.42 1.47 3.77
N GLU A 61 24.64 1.28 3.27
CA GLU A 61 25.52 0.23 3.76
C GLU A 61 25.87 0.51 5.23
N ILE A 62 25.63 -0.47 6.09
CA ILE A 62 26.08 -0.41 7.49
C ILE A 62 27.59 -0.64 7.48
N ALA A 63 28.34 0.25 8.13
CA ALA A 63 29.80 0.13 8.23
C ALA A 63 30.19 -1.20 8.92
N ILE A 64 31.21 -1.86 8.39
CA ILE A 64 31.76 -3.07 9.00
C ILE A 64 32.48 -2.66 10.30
N PRO A 65 32.10 -3.21 11.47
CA PRO A 65 32.79 -2.91 12.71
C PRO A 65 34.25 -3.39 12.64
N LEU A 66 35.17 -2.57 13.14
CA LEU A 66 36.61 -2.83 13.15
C LEU A 66 37.02 -3.75 14.29
N TRP A 67 36.22 -3.80 15.37
CA TRP A 67 36.52 -4.59 16.55
C TRP A 67 35.31 -5.33 17.12
N LYS A 68 35.59 -6.36 17.93
CA LYS A 68 34.55 -7.10 18.65
C LYS A 68 33.75 -6.16 19.57
N TRP A 69 32.43 -6.31 19.58
CA TRP A 69 31.48 -5.56 20.40
C TRP A 69 31.33 -4.06 20.07
N GLU A 70 31.89 -3.58 18.97
CA GLU A 70 31.72 -2.20 18.52
C GLU A 70 30.30 -1.90 18.03
N THR A 71 29.60 -2.91 17.52
CA THR A 71 28.20 -2.80 17.09
C THR A 71 27.45 -4.05 17.53
N ILE A 72 26.28 -3.84 18.15
CA ILE A 72 25.37 -4.90 18.57
C ILE A 72 24.01 -4.57 17.93
N ASN A 73 23.54 -5.46 17.06
CA ASN A 73 22.19 -5.38 16.50
C ASN A 73 21.29 -6.31 17.31
N LEU A 74 20.09 -5.84 17.65
CA LEU A 74 19.08 -6.60 18.37
C LEU A 74 17.80 -6.64 17.54
N ASP A 75 17.19 -7.81 17.46
CA ASP A 75 15.87 -7.99 16.87
C ASP A 75 14.99 -8.83 17.82
N PHE A 76 13.68 -8.65 17.74
CA PHE A 76 12.71 -9.36 18.56
C PHE A 76 11.94 -10.36 17.71
N ILE A 77 11.99 -11.63 18.11
CA ILE A 77 11.13 -12.66 17.53
C ILE A 77 9.91 -12.79 18.45
N THR A 78 8.73 -12.48 17.91
CA THR A 78 7.45 -12.71 18.57
C THR A 78 6.81 -14.01 18.09
N GLU A 79 5.79 -14.50 18.79
CA GLU A 79 4.99 -15.67 18.40
C GLU A 79 5.73 -17.03 18.46
N LEU A 80 6.62 -17.18 19.43
CA LEU A 80 7.26 -18.48 19.68
C LEU A 80 6.22 -19.51 20.16
N PRO A 81 6.36 -20.81 19.82
CA PRO A 81 5.51 -21.86 20.34
C PRO A 81 5.45 -21.81 21.87
N ARG A 82 4.30 -22.11 22.48
CA ARG A 82 4.21 -22.14 23.94
C ARG A 82 4.83 -23.41 24.50
N SER A 83 5.63 -23.25 25.54
CA SER A 83 6.18 -24.34 26.34
C SER A 83 5.06 -25.05 27.11
N HIS A 84 5.33 -26.25 27.62
CA HIS A 84 4.39 -26.99 28.48
C HIS A 84 3.93 -26.19 29.71
N ARG A 85 4.75 -25.24 30.18
CA ARG A 85 4.44 -24.34 31.31
C ARG A 85 3.70 -23.06 30.88
N LYS A 86 3.28 -22.98 29.62
CA LYS A 86 2.53 -21.86 28.99
C LYS A 86 3.30 -20.54 28.85
N PHE A 87 4.62 -20.58 28.88
CA PHE A 87 5.47 -19.45 28.50
C PHE A 87 5.91 -19.57 27.04
N ASP A 88 6.25 -18.46 26.40
CA ASP A 88 6.89 -18.47 25.07
C ASP A 88 8.17 -19.32 25.14
N SER A 89 8.34 -20.26 24.20
CA SER A 89 9.47 -21.19 24.21
C SER A 89 10.69 -20.52 23.61
N ILE A 90 11.84 -20.64 24.29
CA ILE A 90 13.18 -20.32 23.78
C ILE A 90 13.95 -21.63 23.74
#